data_AF-A0A7H2BMU2-F1
#
_entry.id   AF-A0A7H2BMU2-F1
#
_cell.length_a   1.000
_cell.length_b   1.000
_cell.length_c   1.000
_cell.angle_alpha   90.00
_cell.angle_beta   90.00
_cell.angle_gamma   90.00
#
_symmetry.space_group_name_H-M   'P 1'
#
loop_
_entity.id
_entity.type
_entity.pdbx_description
1 polymer ?
#
loop_
_entity_poly.entity_id
_entity_poly.type
_entity_poly.pdbx_seq_one_letter_code
_entity_poly.pdbx_strand_id
1 'polypeptide(L)'
;MDEVGRGSLSGPVSVGVSLVSASDELQIDGLIDSKALTEKKRTEMVPLINKWIPTAVGHTQPEEIDALGMTRSLRLAGQRALAQVVSPEIKPDLVLLDGKHDWLTASEPDLLISLDPAEELYQRLTQEAWGSSSSLVQPWEGLVVTIIKGDYKCASIAAASVVAKVERDALMNQLAQRFPAYGWHKNKGYGSASHRQALAEIGPSTQHRLSWNLGVSAEQVKTTYIERAVKNNER
;
A
#
# COMPACT_ATOMS: atom_id res chain seq x y z
N MET A 1 2.81 11.35 2.42
CA MET A 1 2.40 9.99 2.01
C MET A 1 3.51 9.39 1.18
N ASP A 2 3.76 8.10 1.37
CA ASP A 2 4.72 7.31 0.58
C ASP A 2 4.23 5.87 0.45
N GLU A 3 4.64 5.17 -0.61
CA GLU A 3 4.26 3.80 -0.89
C GLU A 3 5.41 2.79 -0.75
N VAL A 4 5.05 1.53 -0.50
CA VAL A 4 5.98 0.42 -0.56
C VAL A 4 5.36 -0.79 -1.23
N GLY A 5 6.17 -1.51 -2.00
CA GLY A 5 5.75 -2.75 -2.66
C GLY A 5 5.09 -2.54 -4.02
N ARG A 6 5.16 -1.34 -4.60
CA ARG A 6 4.66 -1.08 -5.96
C ARG A 6 5.22 -2.07 -6.98
N GLY A 7 6.51 -2.43 -6.88
CA GLY A 7 7.22 -3.34 -7.79
C GLY A 7 7.27 -4.82 -7.39
N SER A 8 6.58 -5.24 -6.32
CA SER A 8 6.62 -6.62 -5.83
C SER A 8 5.76 -7.56 -6.70
N LEU A 9 6.19 -8.79 -6.92
CA LEU A 9 5.38 -9.81 -7.58
C LEU A 9 4.29 -10.38 -6.66
N SER A 10 4.46 -10.24 -5.34
CA SER A 10 3.59 -10.86 -4.33
C SER A 10 3.36 -9.94 -3.13
N GLY A 11 2.26 -10.20 -2.43
CA GLY A 11 1.81 -9.43 -1.28
C GLY A 11 1.24 -8.05 -1.64
N PRO A 12 0.76 -7.31 -0.63
CA PRO A 12 0.06 -6.06 -0.85
C PRO A 12 0.98 -4.97 -1.37
N VAL A 13 0.36 -3.95 -1.96
CA VAL A 13 0.93 -2.61 -1.99
C VAL A 13 0.44 -1.88 -0.74
N SER A 14 1.32 -1.14 -0.08
CA SER A 14 1.01 -0.43 1.16
C SER A 14 1.35 1.03 1.02
N VAL A 15 0.54 1.90 1.61
CA VAL A 15 0.74 3.35 1.65
C VAL A 15 0.71 3.81 3.10
N GLY A 16 1.73 4.56 3.48
CA GLY A 16 1.79 5.23 4.78
C GLY A 16 1.25 6.65 4.68
N VAL A 17 0.52 7.05 5.72
CA VAL A 17 0.09 8.43 5.97
C VAL A 17 0.64 8.85 7.32
N SER A 18 1.11 10.09 7.38
CA SER A 18 1.45 10.77 8.62
C SER A 18 0.81 12.15 8.58
N LEU A 19 0.15 12.56 9.65
CA LEU A 19 -0.54 13.84 9.72
C LEU A 19 0.28 14.82 10.54
N VAL A 20 0.58 15.99 9.98
CA VAL A 20 1.32 17.06 10.64
C VAL A 20 0.58 18.39 10.53
N SER A 21 0.67 19.19 11.58
CA SER A 21 0.24 20.59 11.67
C SER A 21 1.43 21.52 11.42
N ALA A 22 1.16 22.76 11.03
CA ALA A 22 2.18 23.82 10.96
C ALA A 22 2.81 24.14 12.34
N SER A 23 2.14 23.77 13.44
CA SER A 23 2.66 23.92 14.81
C SER A 23 3.57 22.78 15.25
N ASP A 24 3.69 21.69 14.49
CA ASP A 24 4.47 20.53 14.89
C ASP A 24 5.96 20.78 14.64
N GLU A 25 6.75 20.74 15.71
CA GLU A 25 8.20 20.73 15.63
C GLU A 25 8.71 19.29 15.46
N LEU A 26 9.75 19.08 14.65
CA LEU A 26 10.35 17.77 14.46
C LEU A 26 11.01 17.29 15.76
N GLN A 27 10.52 16.18 16.33
CA GLN A 27 11.02 15.61 17.58
C GLN A 27 11.84 14.33 17.40
N ILE A 28 12.12 13.93 16.15
CA ILE A 28 12.77 12.65 15.83
C ILE A 28 14.09 12.90 15.13
N ASP A 29 15.16 12.58 15.83
CA ASP A 29 16.50 12.65 15.27
C ASP A 29 16.76 11.50 14.27
N GLY A 30 17.48 11.81 13.19
CA GLY A 30 17.83 10.84 12.16
C GLY A 30 16.66 10.31 11.31
N LEU A 31 15.48 10.94 11.36
CA LEU A 31 14.36 10.61 10.48
C LEU A 31 14.69 11.00 9.04
N ILE A 32 14.93 10.00 8.22
CA ILE A 32 15.29 10.11 6.79
C ILE A 32 14.60 8.99 6.01
N ASP A 33 14.82 8.93 4.69
CA ASP A 33 14.36 7.84 3.82
C ASP A 33 14.52 6.46 4.47
N SER A 34 13.43 5.70 4.44
CA SER A 34 13.35 4.37 5.03
C SER A 34 14.43 3.43 4.49
N LYS A 35 14.87 3.58 3.24
CA LYS A 35 15.92 2.74 2.63
C LYS A 35 17.33 3.08 3.13
N ALA A 36 17.56 4.30 3.60
CA ALA A 36 18.81 4.69 4.22
C ALA A 36 18.96 4.16 5.67
N LEU A 37 17.85 3.74 6.29
CA LEU A 37 17.83 3.16 7.62
C LEU A 37 17.98 1.62 7.57
N THR A 38 18.60 1.05 8.60
CA THR A 38 18.60 -0.41 8.78
C THR A 38 17.22 -0.90 9.22
N GLU A 39 16.90 -2.18 9.00
CA GLU A 39 15.61 -2.76 9.45
C GLU A 39 15.39 -2.56 10.95
N LYS A 40 16.42 -2.81 11.77
CA LYS A 40 16.39 -2.58 13.22
C LYS A 40 16.07 -1.11 13.55
N LYS A 41 16.79 -0.16 12.94
CA LYS A 41 16.57 1.28 13.18
C LYS A 41 15.16 1.71 12.77
N ARG A 42 14.64 1.24 11.64
CA ARG A 42 13.25 1.55 11.23
C ARG A 42 12.24 1.07 12.26
N THR A 43 12.36 -0.17 12.71
CA THR A 43 11.44 -0.74 13.71
C THR A 43 11.49 0.02 15.04
N GLU A 44 12.70 0.40 15.50
CA GLU A 44 12.88 1.22 16.71
C GLU A 44 12.33 2.64 16.56
N MET A 45 12.25 3.16 15.33
CA MET A 45 11.78 4.51 15.04
C MET A 45 10.25 4.62 15.00
N VAL A 46 9.52 3.55 14.66
CA VAL A 46 8.04 3.58 14.56
C VAL A 46 7.35 4.05 15.85
N PRO A 47 7.70 3.56 17.05
CA PRO A 47 7.11 4.07 18.29
C PRO A 47 7.39 5.57 18.53
N LEU A 48 8.55 6.07 18.09
CA LEU A 48 8.90 7.49 18.20
C LEU A 48 8.06 8.33 17.24
N ILE A 49 7.87 7.84 16.01
CA ILE A 49 6.99 8.45 15.00
C ILE A 49 5.56 8.55 15.52
N ASN A 50 5.01 7.45 16.04
CA ASN A 50 3.63 7.42 16.54
C ASN A 50 3.40 8.29 17.78
N LYS A 51 4.46 8.56 18.55
CA LYS A 51 4.41 9.52 19.67
C LYS A 51 4.46 10.96 19.18
N TRP A 52 5.18 11.22 18.10
CA TRP A 52 5.32 12.56 17.52
C TRP A 52 4.04 12.99 16.83
N ILE A 53 3.54 12.19 15.89
CA ILE A 53 2.44 12.55 14.98
C ILE A 53 1.53 11.34 14.71
N PRO A 54 0.22 11.55 14.44
CA PRO A 54 -0.67 10.47 14.01
C PRO A 54 -0.18 9.86 12.69
N THR A 55 -0.17 8.54 12.61
CA THR A 55 0.15 7.80 11.39
C THR A 55 -0.80 6.63 11.20
N ALA A 56 -0.92 6.18 9.95
CA ALA A 56 -1.60 4.95 9.60
C ALA A 56 -1.00 4.35 8.32
N VAL A 57 -1.29 3.06 8.12
CA VAL A 57 -0.93 2.35 6.89
C VAL A 57 -2.18 1.72 6.32
N GLY A 58 -2.36 1.88 5.02
CA GLY A 58 -3.40 1.22 4.25
C GLY A 58 -2.79 0.23 3.28
N HIS A 59 -3.51 -0.83 2.99
CA HIS A 59 -3.06 -1.92 2.14
C HIS A 59 -4.06 -2.19 1.03
N THR A 60 -3.57 -2.57 -0.14
CA THR A 60 -4.39 -3.20 -1.18
C THR A 60 -3.82 -4.58 -1.49
N GLN A 61 -4.66 -5.60 -1.35
CA GLN A 61 -4.31 -7.01 -1.42
C GLN A 61 -4.07 -7.47 -2.87
N PRO A 62 -3.33 -8.57 -3.11
CA PRO A 62 -3.04 -9.06 -4.46
C PRO A 62 -4.27 -9.23 -5.36
N GLU A 63 -5.38 -9.74 -4.84
CA GLU A 63 -6.66 -9.85 -5.55
C GLU A 63 -7.25 -8.52 -5.99
N GLU A 64 -7.19 -7.52 -5.12
CA GLU A 64 -7.65 -6.16 -5.43
C GLU A 64 -6.70 -5.52 -6.43
N ILE A 65 -5.39 -5.77 -6.34
CA ILE A 65 -4.42 -5.30 -7.34
C ILE A 65 -4.70 -5.88 -8.71
N ASP A 66 -4.98 -7.18 -8.78
CA ASP A 66 -5.28 -7.87 -10.02
C ASP A 66 -6.56 -7.33 -10.68
N ALA A 67 -7.55 -6.93 -9.88
CA ALA A 67 -8.81 -6.39 -10.38
C ALA A 67 -8.78 -4.87 -10.70
N LEU A 68 -8.04 -4.08 -9.92
CA LEU A 68 -8.05 -2.62 -9.99
C LEU A 68 -6.95 -2.04 -10.89
N GLY A 69 -5.85 -2.78 -11.06
CA GLY A 69 -4.61 -2.23 -11.57
C GLY A 69 -3.90 -1.30 -10.58
N MET A 70 -2.60 -1.05 -10.83
CA MET A 70 -1.71 -0.47 -9.81
C MET A 70 -2.09 0.96 -9.36
N THR A 71 -2.51 1.84 -10.27
CA THR A 71 -2.84 3.23 -9.90
C THR A 71 -4.01 3.28 -8.92
N ARG A 72 -5.11 2.58 -9.22
CA ARG A 72 -6.27 2.50 -8.32
C ARG A 72 -5.95 1.76 -7.03
N SER A 73 -5.06 0.76 -7.06
CA SER A 73 -4.59 0.10 -5.84
C SER A 73 -3.79 1.02 -4.93
N LEU A 74 -2.88 1.84 -5.48
CA LEU A 74 -2.17 2.84 -4.69
C LEU A 74 -3.15 3.84 -4.07
N ARG A 75 -4.10 4.34 -4.88
CA ARG A 75 -5.16 5.23 -4.41
C ARG A 75 -5.96 4.60 -3.28
N LEU A 76 -6.43 3.36 -3.44
CA LEU A 76 -7.21 2.65 -2.44
C LEU A 76 -6.43 2.43 -1.15
N ALA A 77 -5.15 2.02 -1.23
CA ALA A 77 -4.28 1.91 -0.07
C ALA A 77 -4.12 3.28 0.64
N GLY A 78 -3.98 4.36 -0.12
CA GLY A 78 -3.95 5.72 0.43
C GLY A 78 -5.25 6.12 1.13
N GLN A 79 -6.40 5.86 0.50
CA GLN A 79 -7.72 6.11 1.08
C GLN A 79 -7.95 5.30 2.37
N ARG A 80 -7.53 4.03 2.41
CA ARG A 80 -7.57 3.19 3.61
C ARG A 80 -6.69 3.72 4.74
N ALA A 81 -5.52 4.28 4.42
CA ALA A 81 -4.67 4.91 5.41
C ALA A 81 -5.29 6.22 5.94
N LEU A 82 -5.84 7.04 5.05
CA LEU A 82 -6.50 8.30 5.41
C LEU A 82 -7.75 8.06 6.27
N ALA A 83 -8.58 7.07 5.95
CA ALA A 83 -9.77 6.72 6.73
C ALA A 83 -9.47 6.37 8.20
N GLN A 84 -8.24 5.98 8.53
CA GLN A 84 -7.82 5.67 9.90
C GLN A 84 -7.38 6.89 10.70
N VAL A 85 -6.98 7.99 10.04
CA VAL A 85 -6.45 9.20 10.70
C VAL A 85 -7.33 10.44 10.53
N VAL A 86 -8.25 10.42 9.56
CA VAL A 86 -9.17 11.52 9.32
C VAL A 86 -10.41 11.37 10.19
N SER A 87 -10.78 12.44 10.88
CA SER A 87 -12.00 12.57 11.67
C SER A 87 -12.72 13.89 11.35
N PRO A 88 -13.95 14.11 11.83
CA PRO A 88 -14.63 15.41 11.66
C PRO A 88 -13.83 16.61 12.19
N GLU A 89 -12.99 16.40 13.21
CA GLU A 89 -12.14 17.41 13.84
C GLU A 89 -10.75 17.51 13.20
N ILE A 90 -10.32 16.43 12.52
CA ILE A 90 -8.95 16.28 12.02
C ILE A 90 -9.03 15.92 10.54
N LYS A 91 -8.89 16.93 9.67
CA LYS A 91 -8.87 16.76 8.21
C LYS A 91 -7.64 17.46 7.62
N PRO A 92 -6.83 16.76 6.79
CA PRO A 92 -5.72 17.39 6.10
C PRO A 92 -6.22 18.33 4.99
N ASP A 93 -5.63 19.54 4.93
CA ASP A 93 -5.89 20.51 3.86
C ASP A 93 -5.29 20.09 2.51
N LEU A 94 -4.13 19.42 2.57
CA LEU A 94 -3.41 18.93 1.40
C LEU A 94 -2.63 17.64 1.74
N VAL A 95 -2.23 16.92 0.70
CA VAL A 95 -1.33 15.77 0.80
C VAL A 95 -0.01 16.09 0.12
N LEU A 96 1.09 15.95 0.86
CA LEU A 96 2.43 15.85 0.29
C LEU A 96 2.70 14.39 -0.10
N LEU A 97 2.89 14.13 -1.39
CA LEU A 97 3.04 12.79 -1.95
C LEU A 97 4.46 12.56 -2.46
N ASP A 98 5.11 11.46 -2.06
CA ASP A 98 6.41 11.12 -2.63
C ASP A 98 6.31 10.79 -4.13
N GLY A 99 7.32 11.23 -4.88
CA GLY A 99 7.47 10.92 -6.29
C GLY A 99 7.02 12.05 -7.21
N LYS A 100 6.80 11.69 -8.48
CA LYS A 100 6.49 12.64 -9.58
C LYS A 100 5.09 12.46 -10.17
N HIS A 101 4.37 11.44 -9.73
CA HIS A 101 3.08 11.06 -10.29
C HIS A 101 2.04 11.19 -9.21
N ASP A 102 1.01 11.98 -9.46
CA ASP A 102 -0.18 11.99 -8.64
C ASP A 102 -1.01 10.75 -8.97
N TRP A 103 -0.98 9.78 -8.07
CA TRP A 103 -1.80 8.57 -8.13
C TRP A 103 -2.97 8.62 -7.15
N LEU A 104 -3.07 9.65 -6.32
CA LEU A 104 -4.09 9.75 -5.27
C LEU A 104 -5.34 10.49 -5.78
N THR A 105 -5.17 11.57 -6.54
CA THR A 105 -6.30 12.28 -7.14
C THR A 105 -7.05 11.34 -8.09
N ALA A 106 -8.38 11.29 -7.96
CA ALA A 106 -9.23 10.55 -8.88
C ALA A 106 -9.21 11.20 -10.26
N SER A 107 -9.24 10.39 -11.32
CA SER A 107 -9.44 10.94 -12.66
C SER A 107 -10.88 11.45 -12.76
N GLU A 108 -11.09 12.56 -13.45
CA GLU A 108 -12.45 13.03 -13.78
C GLU A 108 -13.23 11.90 -14.47
N PRO A 109 -14.42 11.53 -13.96
CA PRO A 109 -15.19 10.46 -14.54
C PRO A 109 -15.70 10.87 -15.92
N ASP A 110 -15.35 10.09 -16.95
CA ASP A 110 -16.00 10.12 -18.25
C ASP A 110 -16.98 8.94 -18.40
N LEU A 111 -17.77 8.95 -19.48
CA LEU A 111 -18.75 7.90 -19.76
C LEU A 111 -18.15 6.49 -19.91
N LEU A 112 -16.85 6.38 -20.20
CA LEU A 112 -16.18 5.09 -20.34
C LEU A 112 -15.68 4.58 -18.97
N ILE A 113 -15.21 5.48 -18.11
CA ILE A 113 -14.77 5.19 -16.75
C ILE A 113 -15.95 4.74 -15.87
N SER A 114 -17.13 5.34 -16.04
CA SER A 114 -18.31 4.97 -15.24
C SER A 114 -18.87 3.58 -15.56
N LEU A 115 -18.47 2.97 -16.68
CA LEU A 115 -18.82 1.61 -17.08
C LEU A 115 -17.69 0.59 -16.82
N ASP A 116 -16.55 1.04 -16.28
CA ASP A 116 -15.42 0.17 -15.95
C ASP A 116 -15.70 -0.60 -14.64
N PRO A 117 -15.80 -1.95 -14.66
CA PRO A 117 -16.01 -2.74 -13.45
C PRO A 117 -14.93 -2.53 -12.38
N ALA A 118 -13.71 -2.15 -12.78
CA ALA A 118 -12.65 -1.80 -11.84
C ALA A 118 -12.92 -0.48 -11.12
N GLU A 119 -13.62 0.46 -11.75
CA GLU A 119 -14.04 1.70 -11.12
C GLU A 119 -15.15 1.43 -10.10
N GLU A 120 -16.16 0.63 -10.47
CA GLU A 120 -17.23 0.24 -9.54
C GLU A 120 -16.67 -0.48 -8.30
N LEU A 121 -15.73 -1.42 -8.51
CA LEU A 121 -15.01 -2.10 -7.43
C LEU A 121 -14.24 -1.11 -6.56
N TYR A 122 -13.50 -0.17 -7.17
CA TYR A 122 -12.74 0.85 -6.45
C TYR A 122 -13.65 1.71 -5.55
N GLN A 123 -14.77 2.21 -6.09
CA GLN A 123 -15.71 3.04 -5.35
C GLN A 123 -16.30 2.29 -4.16
N ARG A 124 -16.72 1.02 -4.36
CA ARG A 124 -17.24 0.18 -3.29
C ARG A 124 -16.20 -0.08 -2.19
N LEU A 125 -14.98 -0.49 -2.55
CA LEU A 125 -13.91 -0.74 -1.55
C LEU A 125 -13.48 0.53 -0.82
N THR A 126 -13.55 1.69 -1.49
CA THR A 126 -13.29 2.99 -0.86
C THR A 126 -14.39 3.32 0.13
N GLN A 127 -15.66 3.15 -0.24
CA GLN A 127 -16.78 3.34 0.68
C GLN A 127 -16.71 2.40 1.90
N GLU A 128 -16.35 1.14 1.69
CA GLU A 128 -16.10 0.17 2.77
C GLU A 128 -15.00 0.65 3.72
N ALA A 129 -13.91 1.23 3.19
CA ALA A 129 -12.79 1.73 3.99
C ALA A 129 -13.16 2.93 4.87
N TRP A 130 -14.02 3.83 4.38
CA TRP A 130 -14.46 5.04 5.11
C TRP A 130 -15.73 4.81 5.96
N GLY A 131 -16.36 3.64 5.83
CA GLY A 131 -17.50 3.21 6.65
C GLY A 131 -18.88 3.66 6.14
N SER A 132 -19.92 2.89 6.48
CA SER A 132 -21.33 3.11 6.11
C SER A 132 -22.18 3.80 7.19
N SER A 133 -21.60 4.19 8.34
CA SER A 133 -22.39 4.50 9.56
C SER A 133 -22.34 5.94 10.09
N SER A 134 -21.64 6.86 9.43
CA SER A 134 -21.75 8.29 9.74
C SER A 134 -21.50 9.10 8.48
N SER A 135 -22.51 9.80 7.98
CA SER A 135 -22.46 10.67 6.81
C SER A 135 -21.50 11.87 6.94
N LEU A 136 -20.77 11.98 8.05
CA LEU A 136 -19.96 13.15 8.40
C LEU A 136 -18.54 13.11 7.83
N VAL A 137 -18.01 11.95 7.46
CA VAL A 137 -16.65 11.81 6.89
C VAL A 137 -16.74 11.14 5.54
N GLN A 138 -16.16 11.77 4.53
CA GLN A 138 -16.16 11.33 3.13
C GLN A 138 -14.75 10.94 2.72
N PRO A 139 -14.58 10.10 1.67
CA PRO A 139 -13.29 9.90 1.03
C PRO A 139 -12.57 11.22 0.78
N TRP A 140 -11.26 11.26 1.03
CA TRP A 140 -10.52 12.50 0.93
C TRP A 140 -10.25 12.84 -0.55
N GLU A 141 -10.62 14.06 -0.94
CA GLU A 141 -10.49 14.60 -2.31
C GLU A 141 -9.89 16.02 -2.27
N GLY A 142 -8.74 16.18 -1.64
CA GLY A 142 -8.06 17.48 -1.53
C GLY A 142 -6.89 17.67 -2.49
N LEU A 143 -6.14 18.74 -2.28
CA LEU A 143 -4.97 19.07 -3.10
C LEU A 143 -3.80 18.10 -2.86
N VAL A 144 -3.27 17.53 -3.93
CA VAL A 144 -2.05 16.71 -3.89
C VAL A 144 -0.87 17.50 -4.43
N VAL A 145 0.20 17.57 -3.64
CA VAL A 145 1.48 18.17 -4.04
C VAL A 145 2.53 17.05 -4.09
N THR A 146 3.02 16.77 -5.29
CA THR A 146 4.05 15.74 -5.49
C THR A 146 5.45 16.30 -5.21
N ILE A 147 6.28 15.53 -4.51
CA ILE A 147 7.66 15.90 -4.17
C ILE A 147 8.61 14.79 -4.60
N ILE A 148 9.47 15.08 -5.58
CA ILE A 148 10.50 14.14 -6.02
C ILE A 148 11.53 13.93 -4.90
N LYS A 149 11.66 12.68 -4.44
CA LYS A 149 12.49 12.29 -3.28
C LYS A 149 12.05 13.06 -2.03
N GLY A 150 10.75 13.11 -1.80
CA GLY A 150 10.13 13.80 -0.68
C GLY A 150 10.51 13.19 0.66
N ASP A 151 10.75 11.88 0.70
CA ASP A 151 11.32 11.14 1.84
C ASP A 151 12.67 11.69 2.34
N TYR A 152 13.49 12.29 1.46
CA TYR A 152 14.74 12.99 1.85
C TYR A 152 14.54 14.47 2.22
N LYS A 153 13.39 15.05 1.88
CA LYS A 153 13.17 16.51 1.95
C LYS A 153 12.11 16.92 2.95
N CYS A 154 11.26 15.99 3.36
CA CYS A 154 10.07 16.25 4.14
C CYS A 154 9.92 15.18 5.22
N ALA A 155 9.99 15.61 6.48
CA ALA A 155 9.94 14.71 7.63
C ALA A 155 8.61 13.92 7.71
N SER A 156 7.48 14.51 7.27
CA SER A 156 6.21 13.77 7.22
C SER A 156 6.22 12.69 6.14
N ILE A 157 6.79 12.95 4.95
CA ILE A 157 6.97 11.89 3.94
C ILE A 157 7.92 10.80 4.46
N ALA A 158 9.02 11.16 5.12
CA ALA A 158 9.93 10.21 5.75
C ALA A 158 9.22 9.34 6.81
N ALA A 159 8.42 9.94 7.69
CA ALA A 159 7.62 9.23 8.69
C ALA A 159 6.66 8.23 8.03
N ALA A 160 5.89 8.69 7.03
CA ALA A 160 5.01 7.85 6.23
C ALA A 160 5.74 6.67 5.56
N SER A 161 6.92 6.92 4.99
CA SER A 161 7.78 5.90 4.38
C SER A 161 8.19 4.82 5.37
N VAL A 162 8.66 5.23 6.57
CA VAL A 162 9.12 4.31 7.61
C VAL A 162 7.99 3.43 8.11
N VAL A 163 6.83 4.00 8.47
CA VAL A 163 5.69 3.20 8.97
C VAL A 163 5.17 2.23 7.92
N ALA A 164 5.02 2.67 6.67
CA ALA A 164 4.59 1.80 5.57
C ALA A 164 5.55 0.63 5.36
N LYS A 165 6.86 0.93 5.37
CA LYS A 165 7.91 -0.06 5.15
C LYS A 165 7.96 -1.11 6.25
N VAL A 166 7.91 -0.69 7.52
CA VAL A 166 7.95 -1.60 8.67
C VAL A 166 6.72 -2.50 8.66
N GLU A 167 5.53 -1.94 8.48
CA GLU A 167 4.28 -2.71 8.51
C GLU A 167 4.20 -3.68 7.34
N ARG A 168 4.51 -3.24 6.11
CA ARG A 168 4.52 -4.15 4.95
C ARG A 168 5.55 -5.26 5.10
N ASP A 169 6.77 -4.96 5.56
CA ASP A 169 7.79 -5.99 5.73
C ASP A 169 7.39 -7.02 6.80
N ALA A 170 6.69 -6.60 7.86
CA ALA A 170 6.10 -7.50 8.85
C ALA A 170 5.04 -8.41 8.23
N LEU A 171 4.12 -7.89 7.40
CA LEU A 171 3.16 -8.71 6.65
C LEU A 171 3.86 -9.71 5.73
N MET A 172 4.90 -9.29 5.01
CA MET A 172 5.67 -10.20 4.15
C MET A 172 6.40 -11.29 4.95
N ASN A 173 6.88 -10.99 6.17
CA ASN A 173 7.47 -11.99 7.06
C ASN A 173 6.42 -13.02 7.53
N GLN A 174 5.20 -12.59 7.86
CA GLN A 174 4.10 -13.50 8.19
C GLN A 174 3.73 -14.40 7.00
N LEU A 175 3.62 -13.80 5.81
CA LEU A 175 3.38 -14.55 4.58
C LEU A 175 4.51 -15.54 4.28
N ALA A 176 5.77 -15.19 4.56
CA ALA A 176 6.90 -16.09 4.40
C ALA A 176 6.83 -17.33 5.29
N GLN A 177 6.21 -17.24 6.47
CA GLN A 177 5.98 -18.41 7.33
C GLN A 177 4.95 -19.37 6.72
N ARG A 178 3.91 -18.83 6.06
CA ARG A 178 2.86 -19.62 5.40
C ARG A 178 3.29 -20.17 4.04
N PHE A 179 4.19 -19.46 3.34
CA PHE A 179 4.69 -19.81 2.01
C PHE A 179 6.23 -19.78 1.97
N PRO A 180 6.91 -20.70 2.71
CA PRO A 180 8.36 -20.63 2.92
C PRO A 180 9.19 -20.78 1.64
N ALA A 181 8.67 -21.51 0.64
CA ALA A 181 9.37 -21.80 -0.61
C ALA A 181 9.75 -20.55 -1.44
N TYR A 182 9.02 -19.43 -1.31
CA TYR A 182 9.28 -18.23 -2.10
C TYR A 182 10.32 -17.27 -1.50
N GLY A 183 10.84 -17.56 -0.30
CA GLY A 183 11.91 -16.77 0.32
C GLY A 183 11.52 -15.32 0.69
N TRP A 184 10.23 -15.05 0.90
CA TRP A 184 9.72 -13.68 1.13
C TRP A 184 10.24 -12.99 2.38
N HIS A 185 10.75 -13.74 3.37
CA HIS A 185 11.44 -13.17 4.54
C HIS A 185 12.67 -12.35 4.15
N LYS A 186 13.30 -12.64 3.00
CA LYS A 186 14.44 -11.88 2.45
C LYS A 186 14.02 -10.94 1.33
N ASN A 187 13.36 -11.46 0.30
CA ASN A 187 13.06 -10.66 -0.90
C ASN A 187 11.81 -9.79 -0.78
N LYS A 188 11.01 -9.92 0.29
CA LYS A 188 9.78 -9.14 0.57
C LYS A 188 8.75 -9.12 -0.58
N GLY A 189 8.74 -10.17 -1.41
CA GLY A 189 7.87 -10.35 -2.56
C GLY A 189 8.40 -9.75 -3.87
N TYR A 190 9.59 -9.12 -3.87
CA TYR A 190 10.22 -8.62 -5.09
C TYR A 190 10.78 -9.78 -5.94
N GLY A 191 10.87 -9.58 -7.25
CA GLY A 191 11.28 -10.60 -8.22
C GLY A 191 12.78 -10.91 -8.23
N SER A 192 13.35 -11.33 -7.09
CA SER A 192 14.72 -11.84 -7.00
C SER A 192 14.88 -13.13 -7.81
N ALA A 193 16.11 -13.48 -8.17
CA ALA A 193 16.41 -14.73 -8.87
C ALA A 193 15.83 -15.96 -8.14
N SER A 194 16.00 -16.02 -6.81
CA SER A 194 15.43 -17.08 -5.98
C SER A 194 13.89 -17.13 -5.99
N HIS A 195 13.23 -15.97 -6.04
CA HIS A 195 11.77 -15.91 -6.10
C HIS A 195 11.25 -16.39 -7.45
N ARG A 196 11.92 -16.00 -8.55
CA ARG A 196 11.57 -16.47 -9.90
C ARG A 196 11.83 -17.95 -10.08
N GLN A 197 12.90 -18.47 -9.48
CA GLN A 197 13.16 -19.90 -9.45
C GLN A 197 12.04 -20.66 -8.72
N ALA A 198 11.64 -20.21 -7.53
CA ALA A 198 10.51 -20.80 -6.82
C ALA A 198 9.22 -20.78 -7.64
N LEU A 199 8.90 -19.67 -8.31
CA LEU A 199 7.77 -19.57 -9.23
C LEU A 199 7.83 -20.61 -10.37
N ALA A 200 9.02 -20.84 -10.94
CA ALA A 200 9.20 -21.83 -12.00
C ALA A 200 9.05 -23.28 -11.50
N GLU A 201 9.53 -23.57 -10.29
CA GLU A 201 9.52 -24.91 -9.71
C GLU A 201 8.15 -25.33 -9.15
N ILE A 202 7.48 -24.42 -8.44
CA ILE A 202 6.26 -24.74 -7.68
C ILE A 202 5.02 -23.93 -8.10
N GLY A 203 5.14 -23.05 -9.09
CA GLY A 203 4.04 -22.20 -9.55
C GLY A 203 3.74 -21.01 -8.63
N PRO A 204 2.70 -20.20 -8.93
CA PRO A 204 2.29 -19.09 -8.09
C PRO A 204 1.37 -19.53 -6.95
N SER A 205 1.48 -18.83 -5.81
CA SER A 205 0.53 -18.93 -4.70
C SER A 205 -0.60 -17.90 -4.78
N THR A 206 -1.62 -18.07 -3.94
CA THR A 206 -2.75 -17.14 -3.81
C THR A 206 -2.36 -15.73 -3.35
N GLN A 207 -1.10 -15.46 -3.03
CA GLN A 207 -0.60 -14.13 -2.64
C GLN A 207 0.24 -13.45 -3.73
N HIS A 208 0.39 -14.05 -4.91
CA HIS A 208 1.02 -13.42 -6.07
C HIS A 208 0.05 -12.48 -6.78
N ARG A 209 0.56 -11.47 -7.49
CA ARG A 209 -0.24 -10.64 -8.40
C ARG A 209 -0.35 -11.38 -9.73
N LEU A 210 -1.48 -12.03 -9.96
CA LEU A 210 -1.69 -12.94 -11.09
C LEU A 210 -1.85 -12.20 -12.43
N SER A 211 -2.19 -10.91 -12.37
CA SER A 211 -2.20 -10.01 -13.54
C SER A 211 -0.80 -9.63 -14.02
N TRP A 212 0.25 -9.95 -13.25
CA TRP A 212 1.64 -9.61 -13.58
C TRP A 212 2.32 -10.72 -14.37
N ASN A 213 3.40 -10.37 -15.06
CA ASN A 213 4.27 -11.38 -15.69
C ASN A 213 5.13 -12.10 -14.64
N LEU A 214 4.65 -13.26 -14.20
CA LEU A 214 5.32 -14.13 -13.24
C LEU A 214 6.29 -15.13 -13.90
N GLY A 215 6.30 -15.25 -15.22
CA GLY A 215 7.10 -16.25 -15.93
C GLY A 215 6.61 -17.70 -15.76
N VAL A 216 5.33 -17.88 -15.52
CA VAL A 216 4.65 -19.18 -15.32
C VAL A 216 3.58 -19.40 -16.40
N SER A 217 3.08 -20.63 -16.56
CA SER A 217 2.08 -20.94 -17.58
C SER A 217 0.72 -20.31 -17.27
N ALA A 218 -0.08 -20.05 -18.31
CA ALA A 218 -1.45 -19.55 -18.14
C ALA A 218 -2.35 -20.52 -17.36
N GLU A 219 -2.08 -21.83 -17.45
CA GLU A 219 -2.78 -22.85 -16.68
C GLU A 219 -2.47 -22.73 -15.19
N GLN A 220 -1.20 -22.53 -14.82
CA GLN A 220 -0.79 -22.30 -13.43
C GLN A 220 -1.48 -21.05 -12.86
N VAL A 221 -1.51 -19.95 -13.62
CA VAL A 221 -2.21 -18.72 -13.21
C VAL A 221 -3.71 -18.98 -12.99
N LYS A 222 -4.36 -19.67 -13.93
CA LYS A 222 -5.80 -19.98 -13.86
C LYS A 222 -6.14 -20.83 -12.65
N THR A 223 -5.35 -21.87 -12.37
CA THR A 223 -5.53 -22.74 -11.20
C THR A 223 -5.45 -21.93 -9.91
N THR A 224 -4.41 -21.11 -9.76
CA THR A 224 -4.24 -20.27 -8.57
C THR A 224 -5.34 -19.21 -8.42
N TYR A 225 -5.89 -18.70 -9.53
CA TYR A 225 -7.03 -17.79 -9.49
C TYR A 225 -8.27 -18.47 -8.89
N ILE A 226 -8.57 -19.70 -9.31
CA ILE A 226 -9.68 -20.50 -8.78
C ILE A 226 -9.45 -20.79 -7.29
N GLU A 227 -8.24 -21.22 -6.91
CA GLU A 227 -7.90 -21.46 -5.50
C GLU A 227 -8.09 -20.22 -4.62
N ARG A 228 -7.75 -19.03 -5.13
CA ARG A 228 -7.97 -17.77 -4.41
C ARG A 228 -9.45 -17.47 -4.24
N ALA A 229 -10.26 -17.64 -5.28
CA ALA A 229 -11.69 -17.39 -5.23
C ALA A 229 -12.40 -18.30 -4.21
N VAL A 230 -12.03 -19.59 -4.16
CA VAL A 230 -12.57 -20.53 -3.16
C VAL A 230 -12.25 -20.07 -1.74
N LYS A 231 -10.99 -19.72 -1.44
CA LYS A 231 -10.58 -19.25 -0.11
C LYS A 231 -11.27 -17.96 0.33
N ASN A 232 -11.63 -17.08 -0.61
CA ASN A 232 -12.32 -15.84 -0.30
C ASN A 232 -13.81 -16.07 0.04
N ASN A 233 -14.44 -17.09 -0.53
CA ASN A 233 -15.83 -17.45 -0.22
C ASN A 233 -15.98 -18.17 1.14
N GLU A 234 -14.89 -18.70 1.70
CA GLU A 234 -14.87 -19.37 3.01
C GLU A 234 -14.62 -18.41 4.19
N ARG A 235 -14.40 -17.12 3.93
CA ARG A 235 -14.14 -16.07 4.93
C ARG A 235 -15.35 -15.18 5.12
#